data_AF-A0A6J5WVH8-F1
#
_entry.id   AF-A0A6J5WVH8-F1
#
_cell.length_a   1.000
_cell.length_b   1.000
_cell.length_c   1.000
_cell.angle_alpha   90.00
_cell.angle_beta   90.00
_cell.angle_gamma   90.00
#
_symmetry.space_group_name_H-M   'P 1'
#
loop_
_entity.id
_entity.type
_entity.pdbx_description
1 polymer ?
#
loop_
_entity_poly.entity_id
_entity_poly.type
_entity_poly.pdbx_seq_one_letter_code
_entity_poly.pdbx_strand_id
1 'polypeptide(L)'
;SAHCTECFQVSLPNFDPNSSLTFQPMPSDHPLCHGTCLAPMGNLCKYGIEYLGNQATTGDFGLDTFYFTTTPNDQVGQQLRRTQIHNVAFGCGIINRIPGFAGDAHHANPMSGILGLGRDDPSSVLLQLSIPAVQPQICI
;
A
#
# COMPACT_ATOMS: atom_id res chain seq x y z
N SER A 1 0.41 10.34 -0.08
CA SER A 1 1.59 10.52 0.78
C SER A 1 1.65 11.97 1.25
N ALA A 2 2.31 12.27 2.38
CA ALA A 2 2.57 13.64 2.83
C ALA A 2 3.41 14.44 1.83
N HIS A 3 4.19 13.75 0.99
CA HIS A 3 4.94 14.35 -0.14
C HIS A 3 4.10 14.46 -1.42
N CYS A 4 2.77 14.39 -1.35
CA CYS A 4 1.94 14.47 -2.55
C CYS A 4 2.00 15.87 -3.18
N THR A 5 2.21 15.91 -4.50
CA THR A 5 2.22 17.14 -5.30
C THR A 5 0.93 17.34 -6.08
N GLU A 6 0.23 16.26 -6.45
CA GLU A 6 -1.03 16.31 -7.18
C GLU A 6 -1.97 15.20 -6.69
N CYS A 7 -2.85 15.49 -5.74
CA CYS A 7 -3.78 14.51 -5.15
C CYS A 7 -5.21 15.03 -5.06
N PHE A 8 -6.17 14.11 -5.07
CA PHE A 8 -7.51 14.37 -4.55
C PHE A 8 -7.45 14.69 -3.04
N GLN A 9 -8.39 15.53 -2.58
CA GLN A 9 -8.44 15.94 -1.19
C GLN A 9 -8.95 14.80 -0.29
N VAL A 10 -8.33 14.70 0.88
CA VAL A 10 -8.64 13.71 1.92
C VAL A 10 -8.85 14.42 3.25
N SER A 11 -9.72 13.90 4.10
CA SER A 11 -10.05 14.49 5.41
C SER A 11 -9.09 14.07 6.52
N LEU A 12 -8.32 13.01 6.29
CA LEU A 12 -7.31 12.51 7.21
C LEU A 12 -5.91 12.86 6.72
N PRO A 13 -4.92 13.02 7.62
CA PRO A 13 -3.54 13.24 7.21
C PRO A 13 -3.06 12.11 6.30
N ASN A 14 -2.44 12.48 5.19
CA ASN A 14 -1.74 11.52 4.35
C ASN A 14 -0.62 10.83 5.15
N PHE A 15 -0.38 9.55 4.86
CA PHE A 15 0.78 8.84 5.39
C PHE A 15 2.08 9.61 5.07
N ASP A 16 2.87 9.91 6.11
CA ASP A 16 4.20 10.49 5.99
C ASP A 16 5.26 9.39 6.23
N PRO A 17 5.98 8.96 5.18
CA PRO A 17 7.04 7.97 5.31
C PRO A 17 8.12 8.35 6.33
N ASN A 18 8.41 9.64 6.51
CA ASN A 18 9.44 10.11 7.45
C ASN A 18 9.00 10.01 8.92
N SER A 19 7.70 9.89 9.17
CA SER A 19 7.13 9.76 10.51
C SER A 19 7.06 8.30 10.99
N SER A 20 7.22 7.33 10.09
CA SER A 20 7.17 5.91 10.42
C SER A 20 8.57 5.40 10.78
N LEU A 21 8.68 4.75 11.94
CA LEU A 21 9.94 4.16 12.40
C LEU A 21 10.28 2.84 11.67
N THR A 22 9.31 2.24 10.99
CA THR A 22 9.46 0.95 10.30
C THR A 22 9.39 1.08 8.78
N PHE A 23 9.13 2.27 8.25
CA PHE A 23 9.12 2.50 6.82
C PHE A 23 10.52 2.37 6.23
N GLN A 24 10.62 1.65 5.11
CA GLN A 24 11.84 1.55 4.32
C GLN A 24 11.50 1.75 2.84
N PRO A 25 12.19 2.67 2.14
CA PRO A 25 12.01 2.78 0.69
C PRO A 25 12.52 1.49 0.02
N MET A 26 11.80 1.00 -1.00
CA MET A 26 12.16 -0.26 -1.64
C MET A 26 13.39 -0.07 -2.55
N PRO A 27 14.45 -0.87 -2.38
CA PRO A 27 15.59 -0.87 -3.30
C PRO A 27 15.20 -1.29 -4.73
N SER A 28 15.91 -0.78 -5.72
CA SER A 28 15.70 -1.11 -7.14
C SER A 28 15.94 -2.59 -7.50
N ASP A 29 16.77 -3.29 -6.73
CA ASP A 29 17.10 -4.71 -6.90
C ASP A 29 16.18 -5.65 -6.10
N HIS A 30 15.22 -5.10 -5.36
CA HIS A 30 14.25 -5.89 -4.63
C HIS A 30 13.37 -6.71 -5.60
N PRO A 31 13.12 -8.01 -5.36
CA PRO A 31 12.37 -8.86 -6.31
C PRO A 31 10.99 -8.33 -6.69
N LEU A 32 10.30 -7.65 -5.77
CA LEU A 32 9.00 -7.03 -6.04
C LEU A 32 9.07 -5.84 -7.00
N CYS A 33 10.23 -5.22 -7.20
CA CYS A 33 10.36 -4.02 -8.03
C CYS A 33 10.25 -4.28 -9.55
N HIS A 34 10.12 -5.54 -9.95
CA HIS A 34 10.03 -5.96 -11.35
C HIS A 34 8.62 -6.38 -11.77
N GLY A 35 7.60 -5.97 -11.00
CA GLY A 35 6.18 -6.22 -11.31
C GLY A 35 5.64 -5.37 -12.46
N THR A 36 4.42 -5.67 -12.91
CA THR A 36 3.82 -5.04 -14.11
C THR A 36 3.68 -3.52 -13.99
N CYS A 37 3.42 -3.02 -12.78
CA CYS A 37 3.22 -1.61 -12.49
C CYS A 37 4.39 -1.00 -11.68
N LEU A 38 5.51 -1.71 -11.59
CA LEU A 38 6.66 -1.38 -10.75
C LEU A 38 7.90 -1.30 -11.62
N ALA A 39 8.75 -0.32 -11.36
CA ALA A 39 10.00 -0.18 -12.09
C ALA A 39 11.09 0.47 -11.23
N PRO A 40 12.35 0.07 -11.39
CA PRO A 40 13.47 0.74 -10.77
C PRO A 40 13.68 2.12 -11.41
N MET A 41 13.93 3.13 -10.57
CA MET A 41 14.25 4.49 -11.00
C MET A 41 15.41 5.02 -10.15
N GLY A 42 16.62 4.90 -10.68
CA GLY A 42 17.84 5.04 -9.89
C GLY A 42 17.99 3.87 -8.91
N ASN A 43 18.29 4.16 -7.65
CA ASN A 43 18.49 3.14 -6.60
C ASN A 43 17.20 2.70 -5.90
N LEU A 44 16.05 3.26 -6.27
CA LEU A 44 14.77 3.04 -5.60
C LEU A 44 13.71 2.53 -6.56
N CYS A 45 12.74 1.83 -6.01
CA CYS A 45 11.57 1.36 -6.75
C CYS A 45 10.47 2.42 -6.81
N LYS A 46 9.84 2.55 -7.97
CA LYS A 46 8.67 3.39 -8.20
C LYS A 46 7.51 2.54 -8.67
N TYR A 47 6.31 3.04 -8.45
CA TYR A 47 5.10 2.45 -9.00
C TYR A 47 4.37 3.44 -9.90
N GLY A 48 3.67 2.92 -10.89
CA GLY A 48 2.79 3.68 -11.76
C GLY A 48 1.62 2.83 -12.23
N ILE A 49 0.40 3.29 -11.98
CA ILE A 49 -0.84 2.65 -12.42
C ILE A 49 -1.66 3.69 -13.15
N GLU A 50 -1.96 3.41 -14.41
CA GLU A 50 -2.92 4.17 -15.20
C GLU A 50 -4.28 3.48 -15.16
N TYR A 51 -5.32 4.28 -14.94
CA TYR A 51 -6.72 3.87 -15.00
C TYR A 51 -7.39 4.52 -16.22
N LEU A 52 -8.69 4.27 -16.39
CA LEU A 52 -9.46 4.85 -17.48
C LEU A 52 -9.47 6.39 -17.43
N GLY A 53 -9.33 7.04 -18.59
CA GLY A 53 -9.56 8.48 -18.74
C GLY A 53 -8.55 9.37 -18.02
N ASN A 54 -7.26 9.24 -18.36
CA ASN A 54 -6.12 10.03 -17.82
C ASN A 54 -5.94 9.96 -16.29
N GLN A 55 -6.66 9.05 -15.63
CA GLN A 55 -6.53 8.80 -14.21
C GLN A 55 -5.26 8.02 -13.96
N ALA A 56 -4.48 8.42 -12.96
CA ALA A 56 -3.22 7.78 -12.67
C ALA A 56 -2.85 7.92 -11.20
N THR A 57 -2.17 6.91 -10.68
CA THR A 57 -1.43 6.97 -9.42
C THR A 57 0.02 6.61 -9.66
N THR A 58 0.95 7.45 -9.23
CA THR A 58 2.39 7.21 -9.33
C THR A 58 3.09 7.69 -8.07
N GLY A 59 4.22 7.07 -7.75
CA GLY A 59 5.02 7.48 -6.61
C GLY A 59 6.10 6.49 -6.23
N ASP A 60 6.55 6.62 -5.00
CA ASP A 60 7.59 5.76 -4.43
C ASP A 60 6.98 4.44 -3.98
N PHE A 61 7.74 3.36 -4.10
CA PHE A 61 7.34 2.07 -3.56
C PHE A 61 8.20 1.75 -2.34
N GLY A 62 7.58 1.21 -1.29
CA GLY A 62 8.25 1.01 0.00
C GLY A 62 7.62 -0.12 0.80
N LEU A 63 8.24 -0.39 1.94
CA LEU A 63 7.87 -1.43 2.89
C LEU A 63 7.54 -0.77 4.23
N ASP A 64 6.49 -1.21 4.92
CA ASP A 64 6.22 -0.79 6.30
C ASP A 64 5.49 -1.89 7.09
N THR A 65 5.31 -1.67 8.39
CA THR A 65 4.55 -2.56 9.27
C THR A 65 3.07 -2.18 9.27
N PHE A 66 2.22 -3.11 8.87
CA PHE A 66 0.77 -2.92 8.89
C PHE A 66 0.19 -3.58 10.14
N TYR A 67 -0.77 -2.90 10.76
CA TYR A 67 -1.46 -3.39 11.95
C TYR A 67 -2.90 -3.70 11.61
N PHE A 68 -3.30 -4.94 11.86
CA PHE A 68 -4.66 -5.42 11.65
C PHE A 68 -5.31 -5.74 12.98
N THR A 69 -6.59 -5.40 13.09
CA THR A 69 -7.42 -5.86 14.20
C THR A 69 -8.17 -7.10 13.72
N THR A 70 -7.84 -8.25 14.30
CA THR A 70 -8.41 -9.55 13.91
C THR A 70 -9.33 -10.07 15.01
N THR A 71 -10.47 -10.62 14.61
CA THR A 71 -11.31 -11.47 15.47
C THR A 71 -10.85 -12.92 15.31
N PRO A 72 -10.49 -13.65 16.39
CA PRO A 72 -10.28 -15.08 16.30
C PRO A 72 -11.53 -15.77 15.74
N ASN A 73 -11.35 -16.72 14.82
CA ASN A 73 -12.46 -17.41 14.17
C ASN A 73 -13.39 -18.08 15.21
N ASP A 74 -14.70 -17.94 14.99
CA ASP A 74 -15.80 -18.74 15.57
C ASP A 74 -16.13 -18.65 17.06
N GLN A 75 -15.84 -17.53 17.74
CA GLN A 75 -16.34 -17.29 19.10
C GLN A 75 -16.89 -15.87 19.24
N VAL A 76 -18.21 -15.73 19.11
CA VAL A 76 -18.95 -14.50 19.43
C VAL A 76 -18.64 -14.13 20.89
N GLY A 77 -17.94 -13.00 21.11
CA GLY A 77 -17.68 -12.45 22.44
C GLY A 77 -16.21 -12.36 22.88
N GLN A 78 -15.23 -12.69 22.04
CA GLN A 78 -13.81 -12.54 22.41
C GLN A 78 -13.16 -11.21 21.98
N GLN A 79 -12.12 -10.83 22.74
CA GLN A 79 -11.39 -9.57 22.64
C GLN A 79 -10.61 -9.46 21.32
N LEU A 80 -10.73 -8.30 20.68
CA LEU A 80 -10.02 -7.96 19.44
C LEU A 80 -8.51 -8.14 19.64
N ARG A 81 -7.87 -8.90 18.74
CA ARG A 81 -6.41 -9.07 18.74
C ARG A 81 -5.79 -8.13 17.72
N ARG A 82 -4.80 -7.35 18.16
CA ARG A 82 -3.94 -6.59 17.25
C ARG A 82 -2.84 -7.51 16.72
N THR A 83 -2.76 -7.65 15.41
CA THR A 83 -1.76 -8.44 14.69
C THR A 83 -0.94 -7.48 13.83
N GLN A 84 0.38 -7.66 13.82
CA GLN A 84 1.28 -6.85 12.98
C GLN A 84 1.88 -7.72 11.88
N ILE A 85 2.04 -7.13 10.71
CA ILE A 85 2.65 -7.76 9.54
C ILE A 85 3.73 -6.80 9.06
N HIS A 86 4.97 -7.25 9.19
CA HIS A 86 6.14 -6.46 8.82
C HIS A 86 6.38 -6.54 7.32
N ASN A 87 7.12 -5.56 6.79
CA ASN A 87 7.58 -5.53 5.41
C ASN A 87 6.45 -5.68 4.38
N VAL A 88 5.30 -5.07 4.65
CA VAL A 88 4.22 -4.98 3.68
C VAL A 88 4.61 -3.94 2.64
N ALA A 89 4.70 -4.37 1.39
CA ALA A 89 4.98 -3.54 0.24
C ALA A 89 3.74 -2.74 -0.20
N PHE A 90 3.91 -1.43 -0.36
CA PHE A 90 2.84 -0.53 -0.78
C PHE A 90 3.38 0.74 -1.45
N GLY A 91 2.50 1.42 -2.19
CA GLY A 91 2.80 2.66 -2.89
C GLY A 91 2.57 3.91 -2.03
N CYS A 92 3.57 4.78 -1.99
CA CYS A 92 3.48 6.14 -1.45
C CYS A 92 3.21 7.12 -2.59
N GLY A 93 1.93 7.38 -2.88
CA GLY A 93 1.53 8.21 -4.02
C GLY A 93 1.93 9.67 -3.90
N ILE A 94 2.67 10.13 -4.91
CA ILE A 94 3.10 11.53 -5.14
C ILE A 94 2.12 12.22 -6.08
N ILE A 95 1.61 11.48 -7.07
CA ILE A 95 0.54 11.90 -7.98
C ILE A 95 -0.60 10.89 -7.82
N ASN A 96 -1.80 11.37 -7.53
CA ASN A 96 -3.05 10.63 -7.45
C ASN A 96 -4.16 11.44 -8.13
N ARG A 97 -4.20 11.37 -9.47
CA ARG A 97 -5.26 11.99 -10.29
C ARG A 97 -6.41 11.00 -10.45
N ILE A 98 -7.37 11.05 -9.53
CA ILE A 98 -8.56 10.20 -9.54
C ILE A 98 -9.77 11.09 -9.17
N PRO A 99 -10.39 11.78 -10.15
CA PRO A 99 -11.41 12.79 -9.89
C PRO A 99 -12.61 12.28 -9.07
N GLY A 100 -12.98 11.00 -9.26
CA GLY A 100 -14.10 10.38 -8.56
C GLY A 100 -13.85 10.09 -7.07
N PHE A 101 -12.64 10.31 -6.56
CA PHE A 101 -12.31 10.03 -5.15
C PHE A 101 -12.38 11.28 -4.26
N ALA A 102 -12.46 12.48 -4.82
CA ALA A 102 -12.54 13.69 -4.01
C ALA A 102 -13.88 13.74 -3.25
N GLY A 103 -13.83 14.32 -2.04
CA GLY A 103 -15.05 14.66 -1.30
C GLY A 103 -15.83 15.78 -1.97
N ASP A 104 -17.09 15.96 -1.59
CA ASP A 104 -17.92 17.08 -2.02
C ASP A 104 -18.07 18.12 -0.90
N ALA A 105 -18.81 19.20 -1.16
CA ALA A 105 -19.02 20.29 -0.20
C ALA A 105 -19.74 19.86 1.10
N HIS A 106 -20.36 18.69 1.12
CA HIS A 106 -21.12 18.14 2.24
C HIS A 106 -20.48 16.89 2.85
N HIS A 107 -19.58 16.21 2.13
CA HIS A 107 -18.96 14.96 2.54
C HIS A 107 -17.45 14.99 2.32
N ALA A 108 -16.70 15.16 3.41
CA ALA A 108 -15.25 15.08 3.38
C ALA A 108 -14.81 13.63 3.10
N ASN A 109 -13.86 13.43 2.19
CA ASN A 109 -13.41 12.10 1.77
C ASN A 109 -12.43 11.46 2.78
N PRO A 110 -12.79 10.36 3.46
CA PRO A 110 -11.88 9.67 4.38
C PRO A 110 -10.90 8.72 3.69
N MET A 111 -11.11 8.39 2.40
CA MET A 111 -10.27 7.44 1.67
C MET A 111 -8.91 8.07 1.39
N SER A 112 -7.84 7.51 1.97
CA SER A 112 -6.48 8.03 1.81
C SER A 112 -5.60 7.19 0.88
N GLY A 113 -6.19 6.22 0.18
CA GLY A 113 -5.47 5.31 -0.72
C GLY A 113 -6.36 4.22 -1.31
N ILE A 114 -5.73 3.29 -2.05
CA ILE A 114 -6.36 2.14 -2.70
C ILE A 114 -5.74 0.87 -2.15
N LEU A 115 -6.58 -0.11 -1.82
CA LEU A 115 -6.13 -1.45 -1.41
C LEU A 115 -6.30 -2.44 -2.57
N GLY A 116 -5.21 -2.85 -3.20
CA GLY A 116 -5.23 -3.76 -4.35
C GLY A 116 -5.41 -5.23 -3.95
N LEU A 117 -6.49 -5.87 -4.42
CA LEU A 117 -6.85 -7.27 -4.14
C LEU A 117 -6.61 -8.22 -5.33
N GLY A 118 -5.65 -7.89 -6.20
CA GLY A 118 -5.25 -8.76 -7.31
C GLY A 118 -4.74 -10.12 -6.83
N ARG A 119 -4.80 -11.14 -7.68
CA ARG A 119 -4.36 -12.51 -7.33
C ARG A 119 -3.06 -12.93 -8.00
N ASP A 120 -2.59 -12.14 -8.96
CA ASP A 120 -1.53 -12.56 -9.89
C ASP A 120 -0.23 -11.75 -9.74
N ASP A 121 -0.20 -10.75 -8.84
CA ASP A 121 0.98 -9.93 -8.60
C ASP A 121 1.41 -10.04 -7.12
N PRO A 122 2.67 -10.39 -6.81
CA PRO A 122 3.16 -10.61 -5.45
C PRO A 122 3.13 -9.35 -4.58
N SER A 123 3.01 -8.17 -5.19
CA SER A 123 2.79 -6.91 -4.48
C SER A 123 1.33 -6.69 -4.06
N SER A 124 0.38 -7.56 -4.45
CA SER A 124 -1.00 -7.47 -3.94
C SER A 124 -1.09 -7.85 -2.46
N VAL A 125 -1.94 -7.12 -1.73
CA VAL A 125 -2.17 -7.38 -0.30
C VAL A 125 -2.65 -8.81 -0.05
N LEU A 126 -3.42 -9.44 -0.95
CA LEU A 126 -3.90 -10.80 -0.74
C LEU A 126 -2.73 -11.79 -0.66
N LEU A 127 -1.77 -11.66 -1.57
CA LEU A 127 -0.61 -12.53 -1.58
C LEU A 127 0.33 -12.21 -0.41
N GLN A 128 0.60 -10.92 -0.15
CA GLN A 128 1.46 -10.50 0.97
C GLN A 128 0.93 -10.95 2.34
N LEU A 129 -0.39 -10.97 2.55
CA LEU A 129 -1.02 -11.41 3.79
C LEU A 129 -1.21 -12.93 3.87
N SER A 130 -1.20 -13.63 2.74
CA SER A 130 -1.30 -15.09 2.69
C SER A 130 0.02 -15.80 3.01
N ILE A 131 1.15 -15.09 2.90
CA ILE A 131 2.47 -15.62 3.24
C ILE A 131 2.57 -15.65 4.77
N PRO A 132 2.62 -16.83 5.42
CA PRO A 132 2.75 -16.89 6.86
C PRO A 132 4.06 -16.22 7.29
N ALA A 133 3.97 -15.39 8.33
CA ALA A 133 5.15 -14.92 9.03
C ALA A 133 5.97 -16.16 9.47
N VAL A 134 7.15 -16.33 8.87
CA VAL A 134 8.12 -17.43 9.06
C VAL A 134 7.79 -18.73 8.30
N GLN A 135 8.35 -18.87 7.09
CA GLN A 135 9.28 -19.96 6.73
C GLN A 135 9.86 -19.74 5.31
N PRO A 136 11.18 -19.95 5.09
CA PRO A 136 11.74 -19.99 3.75
C PRO A 136 11.30 -21.31 3.10
N GLN A 137 10.30 -21.28 2.22
CA GLN A 137 10.05 -22.40 1.34
C GLN A 137 11.01 -22.34 0.15
N ILE A 138 12.05 -23.15 0.26
CA ILE A 138 12.68 -23.81 -0.89
C ILE A 138 11.57 -24.53 -1.65
N CYS A 139 11.36 -24.17 -2.91
CA CYS A 139 10.56 -24.99 -3.82
C CYS A 139 11.48 -26.02 -4.50
N ILE A 140 11.08 -27.28 -4.39
CA ILE A 140 11.64 -28.47 -5.07
C ILE A 140 11.22 -28.43 -6.54
#